data_AF-A0A1Q7Y8K0-F1
#
_entry.id   AF-A0A1Q7Y8K0-F1
#
_cell.length_a   1.000
_cell.length_b   1.000
_cell.length_c   1.000
_cell.angle_alpha   90.00
_cell.angle_beta   90.00
_cell.angle_gamma   90.00
#
_symmetry.space_group_name_H-M   'P 1'
#
loop_
_entity.id
_entity.type
_entity.pdbx_description
1 polymer ?
#
loop_
_entity_poly.entity_id
_entity_poly.type
_entity_poly.pdbx_seq_one_letter_code
_entity_poly.pdbx_strand_id
1 'polypeptide(L)'
;MRDVPEGRGATVELLDGSELALYNVAGKFYAIENFCPHRGAPLADGQLCGPTVMCDWHGWRFDLRTGACLNNAGAVETYTVIIEDGMIKIKI
;
A
#
# COMPACT_ATOMS: atom_id res chain seq x y z
N MET A 1 -0.77 -0.87 14.75
CA MET A 1 -1.17 -2.16 14.12
C MET A 1 -0.04 -3.16 14.36
N ARG A 2 -0.34 -4.41 14.72
CA ARG A 2 0.71 -5.40 15.07
C ARG A 2 0.92 -6.52 14.06
N ASP A 3 0.02 -6.75 13.11
CA ASP A 3 0.20 -7.88 12.18
C ASP A 3 -0.34 -7.55 10.78
N VAL A 4 0.58 -7.33 9.84
CA VAL A 4 0.34 -7.62 8.42
C VAL A 4 1.29 -8.76 8.09
N PRO A 5 0.78 -9.98 7.80
CA PRO A 5 1.64 -11.12 7.49
C PRO A 5 2.53 -10.83 6.28
N GLU A 6 3.70 -11.47 6.23
CA GLU A 6 4.56 -11.38 5.06
C GLU A 6 3.79 -11.76 3.79
N GLY A 7 3.98 -10.97 2.72
CA GLY A 7 3.32 -11.20 1.44
C GLY A 7 1.87 -10.71 1.38
N ARG A 8 1.39 -9.97 2.39
CA ARG A 8 0.02 -9.44 2.45
C ARG A 8 -0.03 -7.92 2.50
N GLY A 9 -1.17 -7.39 2.06
CA GLY A 9 -1.61 -6.02 2.30
C GLY A 9 -2.71 -5.97 3.35
N ALA A 10 -2.94 -4.80 3.94
CA ALA A 10 -4.08 -4.53 4.80
C ALA A 10 -4.48 -3.06 4.70
N THR A 11 -5.78 -2.79 4.83
CA THR A 11 -6.31 -1.43 4.96
C THR A 11 -5.98 -0.86 6.33
N VAL A 12 -5.54 0.40 6.35
CA VAL A 12 -5.38 1.21 7.54
C VAL A 12 -6.33 2.40 7.43
N GLU A 13 -7.40 2.38 8.22
CA GLU A 13 -8.33 3.51 8.33
C GLU A 13 -7.74 4.61 9.20
N LEU A 14 -7.78 5.85 8.69
CA LEU A 14 -7.36 7.06 9.40
C LEU A 14 -8.56 7.74 10.08
N LEU A 15 -8.28 8.64 11.03
CA LEU A 15 -9.32 9.31 11.82
C LEU A 15 -10.23 10.23 11.00
N ASP A 16 -9.74 10.72 9.87
CA ASP A 16 -10.50 11.55 8.93
C ASP A 16 -11.33 10.73 7.94
N GLY A 17 -11.32 9.40 8.07
CA GLY A 17 -12.02 8.47 7.19
C GLY A 17 -11.29 8.13 5.89
N SER A 18 -10.08 8.65 5.68
CA SER A 18 -9.24 8.21 4.57
C SER A 18 -8.58 6.85 4.87
N GLU A 19 -8.13 6.16 3.82
CA GLU A 19 -7.56 4.81 3.92
C GLU A 19 -6.20 4.73 3.25
N LEU A 20 -5.28 4.01 3.90
CA LEU A 20 -3.98 3.62 3.35
C LEU A 20 -3.91 2.11 3.13
N ALA A 21 -3.15 1.68 2.13
CA ALA A 21 -2.75 0.29 1.97
C ALA A 21 -1.36 0.07 2.57
N LEU A 22 -1.28 -0.76 3.61
CA LEU A 22 -0.03 -1.18 4.26
C LEU A 22 0.36 -2.58 3.79
N TYR A 23 1.57 -2.75 3.27
CA TYR A 23 2.11 -4.03 2.82
C TYR A 23 3.29 -4.47 3.66
N ASN A 24 3.43 -5.79 3.83
CA ASN A 24 4.64 -6.42 4.34
C ASN A 24 5.33 -7.22 3.21
N VAL A 25 6.45 -6.69 2.72
CA VAL A 25 7.29 -7.29 1.68
C VAL A 25 8.55 -7.85 2.34
N ALA A 26 8.57 -9.16 2.61
CA ALA A 26 9.71 -9.84 3.23
C ALA A 26 10.21 -9.15 4.52
N GLY A 27 9.28 -8.75 5.40
CA GLY A 27 9.56 -8.06 6.65
C GLY A 27 9.73 -6.54 6.54
N LYS A 28 9.80 -6.00 5.31
CA LYS A 28 9.85 -4.56 5.07
C LYS A 28 8.47 -4.02 4.75
N PHE A 29 8.08 -2.97 5.48
CA PHE A 29 6.76 -2.38 5.35
C PHE A 29 6.73 -1.18 4.41
N TYR A 30 5.62 -1.07 3.67
CA TYR A 30 5.35 0.02 2.73
C TYR A 30 3.91 0.48 2.89
N ALA A 31 3.68 1.79 2.83
CA ALA A 31 2.35 2.37 2.90
C ALA A 31 2.12 3.28 1.68
N ILE A 32 0.97 3.14 1.04
CA ILE A 32 0.53 3.97 -0.10
C ILE A 32 -0.94 4.37 0.08
N GLU A 33 -1.46 5.29 -0.73
CA GLU A 33 -2.90 5.54 -0.81
C GLU A 33 -3.65 4.24 -1.11
N ASN A 34 -4.80 4.02 -0.47
CA ASN A 34 -5.54 2.78 -0.70
C ASN A 34 -6.30 2.77 -2.03
N PHE A 35 -6.61 3.90 -2.67
CA PHE A 35 -7.52 3.88 -3.81
C PHE A 35 -6.79 4.03 -5.15
N CYS A 36 -6.95 3.01 -6.01
CA CYS A 36 -6.38 3.01 -7.35
C CYS A 36 -6.91 4.21 -8.16
N PRO A 37 -6.04 5.11 -8.66
CA PRO A 37 -6.45 6.35 -9.33
C PRO A 37 -7.21 6.13 -10.64
N HIS A 38 -7.25 4.90 -11.15
CA HIS A 38 -8.01 4.57 -12.34
C HIS A 38 -9.53 4.59 -12.09
N ARG A 39 -10.02 3.85 -11.08
CA ARG A 39 -11.46 3.70 -10.79
C ARG A 39 -11.80 3.51 -9.30
N GLY A 40 -10.87 3.77 -8.39
CA GLY A 40 -11.11 3.73 -6.95
C GLY A 40 -11.15 2.34 -6.33
N ALA A 41 -10.55 1.33 -6.96
CA ALA A 41 -10.41 0.01 -6.34
C ALA A 41 -9.48 0.11 -5.10
N PRO A 42 -9.81 -0.55 -3.98
CA PRO A 42 -8.90 -0.67 -2.86
C PRO A 42 -7.66 -1.48 -3.29
N LEU A 43 -6.49 -0.88 -3.15
CA LEU A 43 -5.21 -1.45 -3.50
C LEU A 43 -4.83 -2.49 -2.46
N ALA A 44 -5.18 -2.33 -1.18
CA ALA A 44 -4.92 -3.30 -0.12
C ALA A 44 -5.44 -4.71 -0.43
N ASP A 45 -6.49 -4.83 -1.23
CA ASP A 45 -7.04 -6.11 -1.71
C ASP A 45 -6.27 -6.68 -2.91
N GLY A 46 -5.38 -5.89 -3.50
CA GLY A 46 -4.59 -6.23 -4.67
C GLY A 46 -3.52 -7.30 -4.43
N GLN A 47 -3.09 -7.91 -5.52
CA GLN A 47 -2.08 -8.97 -5.50
C GLN A 47 -0.66 -8.40 -5.37
N LEU A 48 0.02 -8.76 -4.28
CA LEU A 48 1.40 -8.38 -4.03
C LEU A 48 2.39 -9.29 -4.78
N CYS A 49 3.32 -8.70 -5.51
CA CYS A 49 4.43 -9.36 -6.18
C CYS A 49 5.72 -8.56 -5.95
N GLY A 50 6.54 -9.00 -4.98
CA GLY A 50 7.69 -8.22 -4.53
C GLY A 50 7.27 -6.83 -4.02
N PRO A 51 7.94 -5.73 -4.41
CA PRO A 51 7.55 -4.38 -4.03
C PRO A 51 6.50 -3.79 -5.01
N THR A 52 5.65 -4.60 -5.61
CA THR A 52 4.64 -4.15 -6.56
C THR A 52 3.29 -4.74 -6.20
N VAL A 53 2.27 -3.90 -6.07
CA VAL A 53 0.87 -4.36 -5.98
C VAL A 53 0.23 -4.28 -7.36
N MET A 54 -0.52 -5.32 -7.74
CA MET A 54 -1.44 -5.30 -8.86
C MET A 54 -2.87 -5.12 -8.35
N CYS A 55 -3.53 -4.06 -8.82
CA CYS A 55 -4.94 -3.79 -8.55
C CYS A 55 -5.83 -4.89 -9.13
N ASP A 56 -6.72 -5.43 -8.30
CA ASP A 56 -7.57 -6.57 -8.64
C ASP A 56 -8.67 -6.27 -9.67
N TRP A 57 -9.00 -4.99 -9.92
CA TRP A 57 -10.05 -4.65 -10.89
C TRP A 57 -9.57 -4.68 -12.34
N HIS A 58 -8.47 -3.99 -12.65
CA HIS A 58 -8.01 -3.80 -14.04
C HIS A 58 -6.52 -4.08 -14.22
N GLY A 59 -5.86 -4.66 -13.23
CA GLY A 59 -4.46 -5.10 -13.33
C GLY A 59 -3.43 -3.96 -13.38
N TRP A 60 -3.81 -2.74 -12.99
CA TRP A 60 -2.85 -1.64 -12.83
C TRP A 60 -1.89 -1.93 -11.69
N ARG A 61 -0.61 -1.72 -11.92
CA ARG A 61 0.46 -2.09 -11.01
C ARG A 61 1.15 -0.85 -10.48
N PHE A 62 1.48 -0.86 -9.20
CA PHE A 62 2.10 0.26 -8.52
C PHE A 62 3.34 -0.20 -7.77
N ASP A 63 4.45 0.51 -7.95
CA ASP A 63 5.66 0.29 -7.17
C ASP A 63 5.47 0.86 -5.75
N LEU A 64 5.52 0.01 -4.74
CA LEU A 64 5.28 0.39 -3.34
C LEU A 64 6.35 1.34 -2.77
N ARG A 65 7.49 1.48 -3.45
CA ARG A 65 8.62 2.33 -3.02
C ARG A 65 8.46 3.76 -3.49
N THR A 66 7.84 3.96 -4.65
CA THR A 66 7.77 5.25 -5.34
C THR A 66 6.35 5.70 -5.61
N GLY A 67 5.36 4.82 -5.46
CA GLY A 67 3.97 5.05 -5.82
C GLY A 67 3.71 5.02 -7.34
N ALA A 68 4.75 4.90 -8.17
CA ALA A 68 4.62 5.01 -9.62
C ALA A 68 3.73 3.90 -10.19
N CYS A 69 2.78 4.30 -11.04
CA CYS A 69 2.03 3.37 -11.87
C CYS A 69 2.95 2.80 -12.97
N LEU A 70 2.98 1.49 -13.10
CA LEU A 70 3.80 0.79 -14.10
C LEU A 70 3.07 0.58 -15.43
N ASN A 71 1.76 0.83 -15.46
CA ASN A 71 0.92 0.65 -16.65
C ASN A 71 0.68 1.95 -17.43
N ASN A 72 0.78 3.11 -16.78
CA ASN A 72 0.47 4.40 -17.38
C ASN A 72 1.17 5.54 -16.62
N ALA A 73 1.12 6.75 -17.14
CA ALA A 73 1.49 7.95 -16.39
C ALA A 73 0.55 8.13 -15.19
N GLY A 74 1.13 8.27 -14.00
CA GLY A 74 0.41 8.45 -12.75
C GLY A 74 1.16 7.83 -11.58
N ALA A 75 0.75 8.18 -10.37
CA ALA A 75 1.27 7.63 -9.14
C ALA A 75 0.19 7.67 -8.06
N VAL A 76 0.40 6.89 -7.02
CA VAL A 76 -0.24 7.05 -5.70
C VAL A 76 0.75 7.69 -4.74
N GLU A 77 0.26 8.38 -3.72
CA GLU A 77 1.16 8.85 -2.66
C GLU A 77 1.74 7.68 -1.86
N THR A 78 2.98 7.86 -1.39
CA THR A 78 3.68 6.93 -0.50
C THR A 78 3.89 7.56 0.86
N TYR A 79 3.74 6.78 1.92
CA TYR A 79 3.90 7.25 3.29
C TYR A 79 5.10 6.58 3.95
N THR A 80 5.82 7.34 4.77
CA THR A 80 7.00 6.81 5.48
C THR A 80 6.54 5.87 6.58
N VAL A 81 7.03 4.62 6.55
CA VAL A 81 6.76 3.63 7.58
C VAL A 81 7.96 3.51 8.52
N ILE A 82 7.71 3.62 9.82
CA ILE A 82 8.70 3.52 10.89
C ILE A 82 8.32 2.37 11.82
N ILE A 83 9.28 1.52 12.18
CA ILE A 83 9.09 0.45 13.15
C ILE A 83 9.82 0.84 14.44
N GLU A 84 9.06 1.07 15.50
CA GLU A 84 9.57 1.44 16.83
C GLU A 84 8.86 0.60 17.89
N ASP A 85 9.60 -0.03 18.80
CA ASP A 85 9.07 -0.87 19.88
C ASP A 85 8.08 -1.97 19.42
N GLY A 86 8.33 -2.53 18.24
CA GLY A 86 7.45 -3.53 17.62
C GLY A 86 6.08 -2.98 17.18
N MET A 87 5.98 -1.65 17.01
CA MET A 87 4.82 -0.97 16.45
C MET A 87 5.14 -0.40 15.07
N ILE A 88 4.25 -0.63 14.13
CA ILE A 88 4.27 0.00 12.82
C ILE A 88 3.61 1.39 12.95
N LYS A 89 4.37 2.43 12.62
CA LYS A 89 3.93 3.83 12.58
C LYS A 89 4.00 4.33 11.14
N ILE A 90 2.98 5.05 10.69
CA ILE A 90 2.93 5.67 9.36
C ILE A 90 2.97 7.18 9.56
N LYS A 91 3.88 7.85 8.85
CA LYS A 91 3.96 9.31 8.83
C LYS A 91 3.09 9.84 7.70
N ILE A 92 2.05 10.57 8.09
CA ILE A 92 1.10 11.30 7.26
C ILE A 92 1.43 12.79 7.30
#